data_AF-A0AA88KGJ6-F1
#
_entry.id   AF-A0AA88KGJ6-F1
#
_cell.length_a   1.000
_cell.length_b   1.000
_cell.length_c   1.000
_cell.angle_alpha   90.00
_cell.angle_beta   90.00
_cell.angle_gamma   90.00
#
_symmetry.space_group_name_H-M   'P 1'
#
loop_
_entity.id
_entity.type
_entity.pdbx_description
1 polymer ?
#
loop_
_entity_poly.entity_id
_entity_poly.type
_entity_poly.pdbx_seq_one_letter_code
_entity_poly.pdbx_strand_id
1 'polypeptide(L)'
;MSEPLHQQQDSSAVLYHASISKESLQSKLDDRSSSTSSDSKKTKSSSKSTGFTSRLSEQYSTTLISLLFKKPIPQWLLWLFHVYIIYGSLSVPFERACDDKSNMLRRFPLTQCWSQTNIVYMVIAIIFIMVQIPLSVIGLFILFSSAGTFPKHPTIISMDSFFFIALLSVVNQVYLFISQFIPPDGVLARPILNVVLSLVPLSFLLYERPFTFTRMNSLYSGILFAKWGGSVAAIVAITVNKSNSLDLGLSFLLGIGLGSVLLLFGIGFGVAELIHFFMKTRARHARAQFDESHGSGKHIFNDNLLRLCFKSNLFSDEIDEEMLKYANSRKSIMSTNALIASAVYTHRFHDNPQLTLATLKYALRHSNFIQKLVIRAMIQDIELYYGLQTTSEVRSLLEKTSLLQEKLLQIRKLFWQYFVANEDDYDKISDLVYSMYSIEKSIVMIFSHLLANYPENQNILKRRNVFMQEFLFEISSPLTEQTTGRSSTDLYDEEKQKTRKAIQDLKLQKRRSTSLLFTENVYREAINSKVDTKKTSCYFLTAELVSILLILVVLLLGVFTTLEGNHVQFLKQSCDLIPVPFRC
;
A
#
# COMPACT_ATOMS: atom_id res chain seq x y z
N MET A 1 -2.59 -58.22 -19.11
CA MET A 1 -2.22 -59.57 -19.56
C MET A 1 -2.96 -59.79 -20.87
N SER A 2 -2.25 -60.17 -21.94
CA SER A 2 -2.77 -60.38 -23.31
C SER A 2 -3.19 -59.14 -24.12
N GLU A 3 -2.41 -58.88 -25.18
CA GLU A 3 -2.78 -58.28 -26.48
C GLU A 3 -3.63 -59.29 -27.33
N PRO A 4 -4.09 -59.05 -28.59
CA PRO A 4 -3.79 -58.00 -29.61
C PRO A 4 -5.03 -57.17 -30.05
N LEU A 5 -5.02 -56.15 -30.93
CA LEU A 5 -4.20 -55.71 -32.10
C LEU A 5 -4.71 -56.30 -33.47
N HIS A 6 -4.68 -55.47 -34.53
CA HIS A 6 -5.13 -55.72 -35.94
C HIS A 6 -6.67 -55.76 -36.16
N GLN A 7 -7.29 -55.44 -37.32
CA GLN A 7 -6.96 -55.00 -38.71
C GLN A 7 -8.28 -54.36 -39.31
N GLN A 8 -8.44 -53.65 -40.46
CA GLN A 8 -7.58 -53.00 -41.48
C GLN A 8 -8.45 -52.27 -42.55
N GLN A 9 -7.98 -51.14 -43.13
CA GLN A 9 -8.46 -50.48 -44.39
C GLN A 9 -9.89 -49.85 -44.41
N ASP A 10 -10.30 -48.96 -45.35
CA ASP A 10 -9.63 -48.47 -46.58
C ASP A 10 -10.05 -47.05 -47.09
N SER A 11 -9.28 -46.56 -48.08
CA SER A 11 -9.69 -45.76 -49.28
C SER A 11 -10.39 -44.37 -49.19
N SER A 12 -9.55 -43.32 -49.26
CA SER A 12 -9.45 -42.30 -50.34
C SER A 12 -10.63 -41.39 -50.79
N ALA A 13 -10.37 -40.06 -50.84
CA ALA A 13 -10.59 -39.20 -52.03
C ALA A 13 -9.91 -37.79 -51.97
N VAL A 14 -8.80 -37.63 -52.70
CA VAL A 14 -8.37 -36.52 -53.60
C VAL A 14 -8.92 -35.07 -53.40
N LEU A 15 -8.03 -34.06 -53.20
CA LEU A 15 -7.71 -32.99 -54.21
C LEU A 15 -6.64 -31.93 -53.76
N TYR A 16 -5.60 -31.78 -54.60
CA TYR A 16 -4.82 -30.57 -54.97
C TYR A 16 -4.00 -29.70 -53.98
N HIS A 17 -2.67 -29.89 -54.10
CA HIS A 17 -1.59 -28.89 -54.22
C HIS A 17 -1.91 -27.37 -54.18
N ALA A 18 -1.08 -26.66 -53.40
CA ALA A 18 -0.21 -25.59 -53.94
C ALA A 18 1.07 -25.44 -53.09
N SER A 19 2.25 -25.65 -53.68
CA SER A 19 3.54 -25.51 -53.00
C SER A 19 4.62 -24.99 -53.95
N ILE A 20 5.22 -23.84 -53.65
CA ILE A 20 6.38 -23.31 -54.37
C ILE A 20 7.51 -23.09 -53.36
N SER A 21 8.47 -24.01 -53.35
CA SER A 21 9.79 -23.80 -52.76
C SER A 21 10.75 -23.26 -53.81
N LYS A 22 11.70 -22.42 -53.38
CA LYS A 22 12.89 -22.07 -54.16
C LYS A 22 14.09 -22.04 -53.23
N GLU A 23 15.01 -22.96 -53.44
CA GLU A 23 16.31 -23.00 -52.77
C GLU A 23 17.36 -23.52 -53.76
N SER A 24 18.65 -23.35 -53.43
CA SER A 24 19.83 -23.70 -54.22
C SER A 24 20.01 -22.97 -55.57
N LEU A 25 20.87 -21.93 -55.57
CA LEU A 25 21.94 -21.77 -56.58
C LEU A 25 22.89 -20.59 -56.25
N GLN A 26 23.86 -20.81 -55.35
CA GLN A 26 25.08 -19.97 -55.34
C GLN A 26 26.24 -20.73 -54.67
N SER A 27 27.18 -21.26 -55.47
CA SER A 27 28.49 -21.69 -54.95
C SER A 27 29.57 -21.52 -56.03
N LYS A 28 30.37 -20.46 -55.89
CA LYS A 28 31.77 -20.38 -56.32
C LYS A 28 32.39 -19.06 -55.86
N LEU A 29 33.67 -19.14 -55.52
CA LEU A 29 34.58 -17.99 -55.37
C LEU A 29 35.03 -17.56 -56.81
N ASP A 30 35.74 -16.47 -57.07
CA ASP A 30 36.70 -15.77 -56.21
C ASP A 30 36.98 -14.30 -56.60
N ASP A 31 37.84 -13.67 -55.79
CA ASP A 31 38.73 -12.51 -56.06
C ASP A 31 38.24 -11.04 -56.08
N ARG A 32 38.95 -10.24 -55.26
CA ARG A 32 39.33 -8.80 -55.38
C ARG A 32 38.32 -7.76 -55.91
N SER A 33 38.00 -6.71 -55.15
CA SER A 33 39.00 -5.68 -54.77
C SER A 33 38.46 -4.63 -53.75
N SER A 34 39.35 -3.74 -53.33
CA SER A 34 39.21 -2.75 -52.24
C SER A 34 38.20 -1.61 -52.44
N SER A 35 37.50 -1.21 -51.37
CA SER A 35 37.52 0.19 -50.86
C SER A 35 36.76 0.35 -49.53
N THR A 36 37.00 1.46 -48.84
CA THR A 36 36.50 1.79 -47.48
C THR A 36 35.34 2.79 -47.51
N SER A 37 34.34 2.64 -46.62
CA SER A 37 33.90 3.70 -45.67
C SER A 37 32.55 3.43 -44.94
N SER A 38 32.58 3.65 -43.61
CA SER A 38 31.51 4.12 -42.71
C SER A 38 30.03 3.66 -42.87
N ASP A 39 29.66 2.66 -42.06
CA ASP A 39 28.51 2.63 -41.15
C ASP A 39 27.22 3.43 -41.49
N SER A 40 26.17 2.69 -41.90
CA SER A 40 24.77 3.10 -41.67
C SER A 40 24.11 2.20 -40.61
N LYS A 41 23.88 2.72 -39.40
CA LYS A 41 23.30 1.96 -38.28
C LYS A 41 21.80 1.69 -38.48
N LYS A 42 21.50 0.59 -39.15
CA LYS A 42 20.13 0.09 -39.43
C LYS A 42 19.46 -0.43 -38.15
N THR A 43 18.80 0.46 -37.40
CA THR A 43 18.09 0.14 -36.15
C THR A 43 16.91 -0.80 -36.38
N LYS A 44 17.12 -2.12 -36.20
CA LYS A 44 16.03 -3.11 -36.14
C LYS A 44 15.12 -2.82 -34.94
N SER A 45 13.88 -2.43 -35.20
CA SER A 45 12.83 -2.27 -34.20
C SER A 45 12.38 -3.63 -33.64
N SER A 46 13.08 -4.11 -32.61
CA SER A 46 12.67 -5.31 -31.87
C SER A 46 11.38 -5.02 -31.09
N SER A 47 10.25 -5.47 -31.63
CA SER A 47 8.95 -5.48 -30.97
C SER A 47 8.94 -6.50 -29.83
N LYS A 48 9.52 -6.10 -28.69
CA LYS A 48 9.54 -6.93 -27.48
C LYS A 48 8.11 -7.23 -27.03
N SER A 49 7.68 -8.46 -27.27
CA SER A 49 6.44 -9.01 -26.73
C SER A 49 6.41 -8.80 -25.21
N THR A 50 5.49 -7.97 -24.73
CA THR A 50 5.22 -7.78 -23.31
C THR A 50 4.54 -9.03 -22.79
N GLY A 51 5.35 -9.98 -22.31
CA GLY A 51 4.92 -11.33 -21.98
C GLY A 51 3.76 -11.38 -20.98
N PHE A 52 2.98 -12.47 -21.03
CA PHE A 52 1.76 -12.70 -20.26
C PHE A 52 1.85 -12.32 -18.77
N THR A 53 3.00 -12.58 -18.14
CA THR A 53 3.31 -12.20 -16.75
C THR A 53 3.24 -10.70 -16.47
N SER A 54 3.62 -9.85 -17.42
CA SER A 54 3.51 -8.39 -17.30
C SER A 54 2.05 -7.93 -17.28
N ARG A 55 1.21 -8.49 -18.15
CA ARG A 55 -0.23 -8.21 -18.20
C ARG A 55 -0.95 -8.69 -16.94
N LEU A 56 -0.62 -9.89 -16.44
CA LEU A 56 -1.12 -10.39 -15.15
C LEU A 56 -0.69 -9.49 -13.98
N SER A 57 0.58 -9.06 -13.93
CA SER A 57 1.07 -8.15 -12.89
C SER A 57 0.34 -6.80 -12.90
N GLU A 58 0.06 -6.26 -14.09
CA GLU A 58 -0.66 -5.01 -14.28
C GLU A 58 -2.15 -5.15 -13.92
N GLN A 59 -2.82 -6.22 -14.37
CA GLN A 59 -4.22 -6.51 -14.07
C GLN A 59 -4.46 -6.83 -12.59
N TYR A 60 -3.52 -7.54 -11.94
CA TYR A 60 -3.57 -7.75 -10.48
C TYR A 60 -3.33 -6.44 -9.72
N SER A 61 -2.39 -5.60 -10.18
CA SER A 61 -2.16 -4.28 -9.60
C SER A 61 -3.41 -3.40 -9.67
N THR A 62 -4.08 -3.31 -10.84
CA THR A 62 -5.30 -2.49 -11.00
C THR A 62 -6.49 -3.04 -10.22
N THR A 63 -6.59 -4.36 -10.02
CA THR A 63 -7.65 -4.98 -9.22
C THR A 63 -7.43 -4.79 -7.71
N LEU A 64 -6.18 -4.91 -7.24
CA LEU A 64 -5.84 -4.64 -5.84
C LEU A 64 -5.95 -3.13 -5.52
N ILE A 65 -5.62 -2.27 -6.48
CA ILE A 65 -5.95 -0.84 -6.47
C ILE A 65 -7.47 -0.65 -6.35
N SER A 66 -8.30 -1.19 -7.24
CA SER A 66 -9.75 -0.89 -7.20
C SER A 66 -10.47 -1.38 -5.92
N LEU A 67 -9.94 -2.40 -5.25
CA LEU A 67 -10.42 -2.86 -3.94
C LEU A 67 -10.10 -1.89 -2.78
N LEU A 68 -9.08 -1.04 -2.89
CA LEU A 68 -8.66 -0.12 -1.82
C LEU A 68 -9.61 1.07 -1.60
N PHE A 69 -10.34 1.53 -2.62
CA PHE A 69 -10.86 2.91 -2.64
C PHE A 69 -12.32 3.10 -2.23
N LYS A 70 -13.04 2.09 -1.71
CA LYS A 70 -14.46 2.28 -1.39
C LYS A 70 -14.75 3.09 -0.11
N LYS A 71 -13.91 3.02 0.92
CA LYS A 71 -13.89 3.94 2.09
C LYS A 71 -12.49 3.94 2.74
N PRO A 72 -12.02 5.05 3.32
CA PRO A 72 -10.81 5.04 4.14
C PRO A 72 -11.01 4.14 5.38
N ILE A 73 -9.98 3.39 5.76
CA ILE A 73 -10.04 2.52 6.95
C ILE A 73 -10.07 3.41 8.22
N PRO A 74 -11.02 3.21 9.15
CA PRO A 74 -11.09 4.04 10.35
C PRO A 74 -9.87 3.78 11.26
N GLN A 75 -9.28 4.86 11.79
CA GLN A 75 -8.01 4.81 12.51
C GLN A 75 -8.01 3.90 13.75
N TRP A 76 -9.17 3.64 14.37
CA TRP A 76 -9.27 2.68 15.49
C TRP A 76 -8.99 1.23 15.07
N LEU A 77 -9.28 0.85 13.81
CA LEU A 77 -8.98 -0.50 13.31
C LEU A 77 -7.48 -0.66 13.05
N LEU A 78 -6.83 0.41 12.56
CA LEU A 78 -5.38 0.51 12.48
C LEU A 78 -4.73 0.34 13.86
N TRP A 79 -5.27 1.01 14.89
CA TRP A 79 -4.85 0.86 16.29
C TRP A 79 -5.01 -0.56 16.82
N LEU A 80 -6.19 -1.18 16.70
CA LEU A 80 -6.40 -2.57 17.14
C LEU A 80 -5.43 -3.54 16.45
N PHE A 81 -5.16 -3.32 15.17
CA PHE A 81 -4.20 -4.12 14.42
C PHE A 81 -2.75 -3.90 14.91
N HIS A 82 -2.37 -2.68 15.32
CA HIS A 82 -1.08 -2.42 15.98
C HIS A 82 -0.98 -3.10 17.36
N VAL A 83 -2.04 -3.02 18.17
CA VAL A 83 -2.12 -3.72 19.46
C VAL A 83 -2.02 -5.23 19.26
N TYR A 84 -2.65 -5.78 18.22
CA TYR A 84 -2.51 -7.20 17.84
C TYR A 84 -1.08 -7.58 17.44
N ILE A 85 -0.39 -6.76 16.63
CA ILE A 85 1.04 -7.00 16.31
C ILE A 85 1.92 -6.90 17.57
N ILE A 86 1.69 -5.92 18.44
CA ILE A 86 2.48 -5.73 19.67
C ILE A 86 2.23 -6.90 20.64
N TYR A 87 0.98 -7.29 20.85
CA TYR A 87 0.61 -8.48 21.64
C TYR A 87 1.26 -9.75 21.06
N GLY A 88 1.17 -9.97 19.75
CA GLY A 88 1.85 -11.06 19.04
C GLY A 88 3.39 -10.95 18.98
N SER A 89 3.97 -9.80 19.33
CA SER A 89 5.41 -9.60 19.51
C SER A 89 5.86 -9.97 20.92
N LEU A 90 4.98 -9.81 21.92
CA LEU A 90 5.24 -10.00 23.34
C LEU A 90 4.79 -11.38 23.84
N SER A 91 3.86 -12.04 23.15
CA SER A 91 3.36 -13.36 23.52
C SER A 91 4.42 -14.44 23.34
N VAL A 92 4.99 -14.91 24.46
CA VAL A 92 5.71 -16.18 24.47
C VAL A 92 4.70 -17.30 24.28
N PRO A 93 4.86 -18.18 23.27
CA PRO A 93 3.89 -19.23 22.99
C PRO A 93 3.86 -20.27 24.11
N PHE A 94 2.65 -20.60 24.55
CA PHE A 94 2.39 -21.46 25.70
C PHE A 94 3.01 -22.86 25.57
N GLU A 95 3.04 -23.56 26.71
CA GLU A 95 3.61 -24.90 26.86
C GLU A 95 2.98 -25.90 25.86
N ARG A 96 3.77 -26.84 25.32
CA ARG A 96 3.20 -27.94 24.51
C ARG A 96 2.27 -28.75 25.41
N ALA A 97 1.03 -28.93 25.00
CA ALA A 97 0.04 -29.67 25.77
C ALA A 97 0.17 -31.20 25.63
N CYS A 98 1.39 -31.76 25.58
CA CYS A 98 1.66 -33.20 25.48
C CYS A 98 2.62 -33.64 26.59
N ASP A 99 2.41 -34.84 27.14
CA ASP A 99 3.35 -35.51 28.04
C ASP A 99 4.09 -36.62 27.29
N ASP A 100 5.41 -36.50 27.17
CA ASP A 100 6.25 -37.41 26.38
C ASP A 100 6.30 -38.84 26.96
N LYS A 101 5.93 -39.02 28.24
CA LYS A 101 5.86 -40.35 28.88
C LYS A 101 4.60 -41.13 28.52
N SER A 102 3.48 -40.45 28.28
CA SER A 102 2.19 -41.08 27.97
C SER A 102 1.78 -40.95 26.50
N ASN A 103 2.40 -40.04 25.74
CA ASN A 103 1.93 -39.59 24.43
C ASN A 103 0.49 -39.02 24.44
N MET A 104 -0.05 -38.70 25.61
CA MET A 104 -1.37 -38.10 25.79
C MET A 104 -1.28 -36.58 25.83
N LEU A 105 -2.39 -35.91 25.49
CA LEU A 105 -2.53 -34.48 25.70
C LEU A 105 -2.53 -34.21 27.22
N ARG A 106 -1.60 -33.39 27.71
CA ARG A 106 -1.47 -33.04 29.14
C ARG A 106 -2.78 -32.52 29.74
N ARG A 107 -3.59 -31.76 28.98
CA ARG A 107 -4.92 -31.28 29.40
C ARG A 107 -6.06 -32.29 29.19
N PHE A 108 -5.86 -33.29 28.32
CA PHE A 108 -6.85 -34.32 27.98
C PHE A 108 -6.17 -35.70 28.01
N PRO A 109 -5.89 -36.27 29.21
CA PRO A 109 -5.00 -37.43 29.38
C PRO A 109 -5.55 -38.76 28.83
N LEU A 110 -6.72 -38.74 28.18
CA LEU A 110 -7.30 -39.87 27.43
C LEU A 110 -7.13 -39.72 25.90
N THR A 111 -6.61 -38.58 25.43
CA THR A 111 -6.52 -38.23 24.01
C THR A 111 -5.06 -38.23 23.57
N GLN A 112 -4.68 -39.19 22.72
CA GLN A 112 -3.32 -39.31 22.18
C GLN A 112 -2.95 -38.09 21.32
N CYS A 113 -1.81 -37.47 21.61
CA CYS A 113 -1.25 -36.35 20.84
C CYS A 113 -1.04 -36.72 19.37
N TRP A 114 -0.58 -37.94 19.11
CA TRP A 114 -0.29 -38.48 17.77
C TRP A 114 -1.45 -39.31 17.18
N SER A 115 -2.68 -39.12 17.66
CA SER A 115 -3.85 -39.69 16.99
C SER A 115 -3.98 -39.17 15.56
N GLN A 116 -4.49 -40.01 14.64
CA GLN A 116 -4.63 -39.66 13.22
C GLN A 116 -5.39 -38.34 13.01
N THR A 117 -6.44 -38.11 13.81
CA THR A 117 -7.24 -36.87 13.79
C THR A 117 -6.42 -35.65 14.21
N ASN A 118 -5.59 -35.75 15.26
CA ASN A 118 -4.70 -34.66 15.69
C ASN A 118 -3.60 -34.39 14.66
N ILE A 119 -3.05 -35.43 14.02
CA ILE A 119 -2.08 -35.27 12.92
C ILE A 119 -2.72 -34.50 11.75
N VAL A 120 -3.95 -34.84 11.36
CA VAL A 120 -4.70 -34.10 10.33
C VAL A 120 -4.91 -32.64 10.73
N TYR A 121 -5.30 -32.35 11.97
CA TYR A 121 -5.42 -30.97 12.45
C TYR A 121 -4.08 -30.21 12.47
N MET A 122 -2.98 -30.85 12.83
CA MET A 122 -1.64 -30.24 12.76
C MET A 122 -1.24 -29.88 11.33
N VAL A 123 -1.45 -30.80 10.36
CA VAL A 123 -1.16 -30.54 8.93
C VAL A 123 -2.02 -29.38 8.41
N ILE A 124 -3.32 -29.36 8.74
CA ILE A 124 -4.23 -28.26 8.37
C ILE A 124 -3.77 -26.94 9.00
N ALA A 125 -3.38 -26.92 10.27
CA ALA A 125 -2.88 -25.71 10.93
C ALA A 125 -1.56 -25.20 10.32
N ILE A 126 -0.65 -26.09 9.94
CA ILE A 126 0.59 -25.74 9.23
C ILE A 126 0.28 -25.07 7.89
N ILE A 127 -0.65 -25.64 7.10
CA ILE A 127 -1.09 -25.05 5.83
C ILE A 127 -1.70 -23.66 6.06
N PHE A 128 -2.59 -23.50 7.05
CA PHE A 128 -3.17 -22.20 7.37
C PHE A 128 -2.13 -21.16 7.80
N ILE A 129 -1.13 -21.50 8.61
CA ILE A 129 -0.06 -20.57 9.00
C ILE A 129 0.79 -20.17 7.78
N MET A 130 1.14 -21.13 6.92
CA MET A 130 1.89 -20.86 5.69
C MET A 130 1.13 -19.95 4.70
N VAL A 131 -0.21 -20.00 4.69
CA VAL A 131 -1.07 -19.09 3.92
C VAL A 131 -1.29 -17.75 4.65
N GLN A 132 -1.36 -17.75 5.98
CA GLN A 132 -1.54 -16.55 6.80
C GLN A 132 -0.36 -15.57 6.68
N ILE A 133 0.88 -16.07 6.56
CA ILE A 133 2.07 -15.22 6.42
C ILE A 133 1.96 -14.26 5.22
N PRO A 134 1.84 -14.72 3.96
CA PRO A 134 1.68 -13.82 2.80
C PRO A 134 0.38 -13.02 2.84
N LEU A 135 -0.74 -13.59 3.34
CA LEU A 135 -1.98 -12.84 3.51
C LEU A 135 -1.82 -11.67 4.49
N SER A 136 -1.05 -11.81 5.57
CA SER A 136 -0.81 -10.73 6.52
C SER A 136 0.05 -9.61 5.92
N VAL A 137 1.01 -9.95 5.05
CA VAL A 137 1.81 -8.98 4.29
C VAL A 137 0.95 -8.23 3.27
N ILE A 138 0.05 -8.92 2.58
CA ILE A 138 -0.92 -8.30 1.64
C ILE A 138 -1.92 -7.42 2.41
N GLY A 139 -2.45 -7.89 3.54
CA GLY A 139 -3.35 -7.13 4.41
C GLY A 139 -2.69 -5.87 4.95
N LEU A 140 -1.45 -5.96 5.41
CA LEU A 140 -0.60 -4.82 5.80
C LEU A 140 -0.40 -3.83 4.64
N PHE A 141 -0.11 -4.32 3.43
CA PHE A 141 0.08 -3.47 2.26
C PHE A 141 -1.20 -2.71 1.91
N ILE A 142 -2.35 -3.40 1.99
CA ILE A 142 -3.68 -2.81 1.74
C ILE A 142 -4.01 -1.75 2.79
N LEU A 143 -3.85 -2.09 4.08
CA LEU A 143 -4.12 -1.19 5.21
C LEU A 143 -3.18 0.03 5.21
N PHE A 144 -1.92 -0.13 4.80
CA PHE A 144 -0.99 0.99 4.61
C PHE A 144 -1.40 1.89 3.43
N SER A 145 -1.76 1.28 2.30
CA SER A 145 -2.18 2.00 1.07
C SER A 145 -3.56 2.66 1.16
N SER A 146 -4.32 2.41 2.22
CA SER A 146 -5.66 3.00 2.46
C SER A 146 -5.74 3.88 3.72
N ALA A 147 -4.69 3.88 4.56
CA ALA A 147 -4.54 4.85 5.65
C ALA A 147 -4.09 6.24 5.17
N GLY A 148 -3.57 6.33 3.94
CA GLY A 148 -3.00 7.54 3.35
C GLY A 148 -1.57 7.79 3.84
N THR A 149 -0.61 7.80 2.91
CA THR A 149 0.82 7.98 3.24
C THR A 149 1.17 9.39 3.72
N PHE A 150 0.35 10.40 3.41
CA PHE A 150 0.58 11.80 3.78
C PHE A 150 -0.66 12.51 4.35
N PRO A 151 -0.99 12.34 5.63
CA PRO A 151 -1.89 13.25 6.30
C PRO A 151 -1.18 14.60 6.52
N LYS A 152 -1.71 15.72 5.97
CA LYS A 152 -1.22 17.08 6.27
C LYS A 152 -1.16 17.39 7.78
N HIS A 153 -1.99 16.71 8.57
CA HIS A 153 -1.84 16.61 10.01
C HIS A 153 -1.09 15.31 10.35
N PRO A 154 0.25 15.34 10.47
CA PRO A 154 1.05 14.18 10.85
C PRO A 154 0.51 13.53 12.13
N THR A 155 -0.14 12.37 12.00
CA THR A 155 -0.60 11.61 13.17
C THR A 155 0.58 10.90 13.81
N ILE A 156 0.54 10.68 15.12
CA ILE A 156 1.65 10.07 15.87
C ILE A 156 2.05 8.70 15.26
N ILE A 157 1.10 8.01 14.62
CA ILE A 157 1.24 6.66 14.05
C ILE A 157 1.20 6.65 12.51
N SER A 158 1.25 7.80 11.80
CA SER A 158 1.40 7.75 10.33
C SER A 158 2.78 7.20 9.97
N MET A 159 2.80 6.01 9.36
CA MET A 159 4.02 5.26 9.08
C MET A 159 4.51 5.46 7.65
N ASP A 160 5.82 5.69 7.50
CA ASP A 160 6.44 5.89 6.20
C ASP A 160 6.98 4.59 5.57
N SER A 161 6.97 3.47 6.31
CA SER A 161 7.58 2.21 5.88
C SER A 161 6.77 0.98 6.27
N PHE A 162 5.83 0.62 5.39
CA PHE A 162 5.16 -0.69 5.36
C PHE A 162 6.13 -1.87 5.56
N PHE A 163 7.32 -1.81 4.93
CA PHE A 163 8.33 -2.87 4.97
C PHE A 163 8.76 -3.26 6.38
N PHE A 164 8.94 -2.29 7.28
CA PHE A 164 9.41 -2.60 8.63
C PHE A 164 8.33 -3.33 9.45
N ILE A 165 7.06 -2.96 9.30
CA ILE A 165 5.95 -3.65 9.97
C ILE A 165 5.68 -5.02 9.34
N ALA A 166 5.79 -5.14 8.02
CA ALA A 166 5.74 -6.43 7.33
C ALA A 166 6.85 -7.36 7.81
N LEU A 167 8.10 -6.86 7.90
CA LEU A 167 9.23 -7.61 8.44
C LEU A 167 8.98 -8.04 9.90
N LEU A 168 8.54 -7.11 10.76
CA LEU A 168 8.23 -7.40 12.16
C LEU A 168 7.13 -8.48 12.29
N SER A 169 6.04 -8.34 11.55
CA SER A 169 4.92 -9.28 11.52
C SER A 169 5.36 -10.67 11.05
N VAL A 170 6.10 -10.75 9.93
CA VAL A 170 6.62 -12.02 9.38
C VAL A 170 7.60 -12.67 10.35
N VAL A 171 8.54 -11.91 10.93
CA VAL A 171 9.51 -12.43 11.91
C VAL A 171 8.82 -12.99 13.16
N ASN A 172 7.77 -12.33 13.65
CA ASN A 172 6.97 -12.84 14.77
C ASN A 172 6.17 -14.09 14.39
N GLN A 173 5.55 -14.14 13.21
CA GLN A 173 4.80 -15.31 12.75
C GLN A 173 5.72 -16.52 12.51
N VAL A 174 6.89 -16.30 11.93
CA VAL A 174 7.94 -17.34 11.76
C VAL A 174 8.47 -17.81 13.12
N TYR A 175 8.67 -16.91 14.08
CA TYR A 175 9.00 -17.29 15.46
C TYR A 175 7.92 -18.18 16.08
N LEU A 176 6.66 -17.74 16.05
CA LEU A 176 5.52 -18.48 16.60
C LEU A 176 5.38 -19.86 15.93
N PHE A 177 5.54 -19.94 14.61
CA PHE A 177 5.54 -21.20 13.85
C PHE A 177 6.65 -22.15 14.30
N ILE A 178 7.93 -21.72 14.20
CA ILE A 178 9.08 -22.58 14.55
C ILE A 178 9.04 -23.00 16.01
N SER A 179 8.59 -22.13 16.93
CA SER A 179 8.47 -22.44 18.36
C SER A 179 7.52 -23.62 18.67
N GLN A 180 6.52 -23.90 17.83
CA GLN A 180 5.65 -25.08 17.99
C GLN A 180 6.40 -26.38 17.74
N PHE A 181 7.44 -26.37 16.90
CA PHE A 181 8.27 -27.54 16.58
C PHE A 181 9.33 -27.82 17.65
N ILE A 182 9.67 -26.85 18.51
CA ILE A 182 10.61 -27.05 19.61
C ILE A 182 10.00 -27.97 20.69
N PRO A 183 10.65 -29.11 21.03
CA PRO A 183 10.17 -30.06 22.04
C PRO A 183 10.24 -29.48 23.46
N PRO A 184 9.52 -30.06 24.44
CA PRO A 184 9.55 -29.61 25.83
C PRO A 184 10.95 -29.67 26.45
N ASP A 185 11.73 -30.73 26.22
CA ASP A 185 13.14 -30.80 26.66
C ASP A 185 13.99 -29.61 26.13
N GLY A 186 13.54 -29.01 25.02
CA GLY A 186 14.15 -27.86 24.38
C GLY A 186 13.59 -26.50 24.81
N VAL A 187 12.93 -26.32 25.97
CA VAL A 187 12.34 -25.01 26.37
C VAL A 187 13.33 -23.85 26.16
N LEU A 188 14.59 -24.04 26.54
CA LEU A 188 15.67 -23.04 26.44
C LEU A 188 15.92 -22.54 25.00
N ALA A 189 15.65 -23.36 23.98
CA ALA A 189 15.77 -22.96 22.58
C ALA A 189 14.70 -21.94 22.15
N ARG A 190 13.53 -21.89 22.82
CA ARG A 190 12.45 -20.94 22.50
C ARG A 190 12.86 -19.47 22.70
N PRO A 191 13.41 -19.02 23.85
CA PRO A 191 13.89 -17.65 23.99
C PRO A 191 15.16 -17.38 23.18
N ILE A 192 16.08 -18.34 23.01
CA ILE A 192 17.28 -18.17 22.16
C ILE A 192 16.87 -17.87 20.71
N LEU A 193 15.91 -18.63 20.16
CA LEU A 193 15.36 -18.36 18.83
C LEU A 193 14.71 -16.97 18.75
N ASN A 194 14.01 -16.53 19.80
CA ASN A 194 13.37 -15.22 19.84
C ASN A 194 14.41 -14.07 19.85
N VAL A 195 15.52 -14.24 20.59
CA VAL A 195 16.68 -13.34 20.61
C VAL A 195 17.26 -13.21 19.20
N VAL A 196 17.58 -14.34 18.55
CA VAL A 196 18.18 -14.36 17.20
C VAL A 196 17.24 -13.76 16.16
N LEU A 197 15.97 -14.14 16.13
CA LEU A 197 15.01 -13.61 15.17
C LEU A 197 14.74 -12.11 15.37
N SER A 198 14.72 -11.63 16.62
CA SER A 198 14.46 -10.21 16.91
C SER A 198 15.62 -9.27 16.56
N LEU A 199 16.84 -9.79 16.36
CA LEU A 199 17.95 -9.02 15.81
C LEU A 199 17.69 -8.55 14.37
N VAL A 200 16.88 -9.27 13.58
CA VAL A 200 16.60 -8.94 12.17
C VAL A 200 15.82 -7.62 12.03
N PRO A 201 14.63 -7.43 12.64
CA PRO A 201 13.93 -6.15 12.60
C PRO A 201 14.69 -5.05 13.35
N LEU A 202 15.47 -5.37 14.40
CA LEU A 202 16.26 -4.37 15.12
C LEU A 202 17.38 -3.80 14.23
N SER A 203 18.11 -4.67 13.52
CA SER A 203 19.15 -4.25 12.56
C SER A 203 18.55 -3.40 11.43
N PHE A 204 17.39 -3.80 10.92
CA PHE A 204 16.67 -3.02 9.89
C PHE A 204 16.21 -1.65 10.39
N LEU A 205 15.66 -1.58 11.61
CA LEU A 205 15.22 -0.34 12.26
C LEU A 205 16.38 0.66 12.42
N LEU A 206 17.53 0.20 12.91
CA LEU A 206 18.72 1.03 13.12
C LEU A 206 19.35 1.49 11.79
N TYR A 207 19.36 0.62 10.78
CA TYR A 207 19.93 0.89 9.46
C TYR A 207 19.08 1.88 8.63
N GLU A 208 17.84 1.52 8.29
CA GLU A 208 16.98 2.37 7.44
C GLU A 208 16.35 3.56 8.20
N ARG A 209 16.17 3.44 9.52
CA ARG A 209 15.36 4.36 10.35
C ARG A 209 14.03 4.66 9.65
N PRO A 210 13.16 3.63 9.51
CA PRO A 210 12.01 3.61 8.62
C PRO A 210 11.12 4.84 8.75
N PHE A 211 10.69 5.17 9.97
CA PHE A 211 9.75 6.27 10.20
C PHE A 211 10.43 7.64 10.04
N THR A 212 9.68 8.63 9.59
CA THR A 212 10.11 10.03 9.63
C THR A 212 9.93 10.59 11.04
N PHE A 213 8.92 10.13 11.78
CA PHE A 213 8.75 10.41 13.20
C PHE A 213 9.86 9.76 14.03
N THR A 214 10.67 10.60 14.67
CA THR A 214 11.83 10.18 15.46
C THR A 214 11.37 9.31 16.64
N ARG A 215 10.37 9.81 17.39
CA ARG A 215 9.72 9.12 18.52
C ARG A 215 9.18 7.73 18.17
N MET A 216 8.73 7.50 16.93
CA MET A 216 8.25 6.17 16.51
C MET A 216 9.39 5.19 16.25
N ASN A 217 10.53 5.66 15.71
CA ASN A 217 11.74 4.83 15.68
C ASN A 217 12.18 4.46 17.12
N SER A 218 12.10 5.42 18.05
CA SER A 218 12.45 5.22 19.46
C SER A 218 11.51 4.25 20.19
N LEU A 219 10.19 4.40 20.00
CA LEU A 219 9.18 3.48 20.52
C LEU A 219 9.38 2.05 20.00
N TYR A 220 9.56 1.88 18.68
CA TYR A 220 9.80 0.56 18.11
C TYR A 220 11.15 -0.05 18.50
N SER A 221 12.18 0.77 18.75
CA SER A 221 13.44 0.28 19.30
C SER A 221 13.24 -0.22 20.73
N GLY A 222 12.55 0.57 21.57
CA GLY A 222 12.14 0.15 22.92
C GLY A 222 11.37 -1.19 22.92
N ILE A 223 10.37 -1.35 22.04
CA ILE A 223 9.60 -2.60 21.92
C ILE A 223 10.50 -3.80 21.53
N LEU A 224 11.45 -3.60 20.61
CA LEU A 224 12.37 -4.67 20.18
C LEU A 224 13.39 -5.04 21.27
N PHE A 225 13.95 -4.07 21.98
CA PHE A 225 14.83 -4.33 23.13
C PHE A 225 14.07 -4.94 24.32
N ALA A 226 12.82 -4.52 24.58
CA ALA A 226 11.92 -5.16 25.54
C ALA A 226 11.68 -6.64 25.25
N LYS A 227 11.40 -6.97 23.98
CA LYS A 227 11.24 -8.36 23.51
C LYS A 227 12.53 -9.18 23.70
N TRP A 228 13.69 -8.56 23.49
CA TRP A 228 15.00 -9.12 23.84
C TRP A 228 15.12 -9.37 25.35
N GLY A 229 14.77 -8.38 26.19
CA GLY A 229 14.83 -8.46 27.64
C GLY A 229 13.98 -9.57 28.25
N GLY A 230 12.71 -9.70 27.81
CA GLY A 230 11.85 -10.80 28.24
C GLY A 230 12.41 -12.17 27.84
N SER A 231 13.09 -12.26 26.69
CA SER A 231 13.75 -13.50 26.24
C SER A 231 15.01 -13.83 27.06
N VAL A 232 15.81 -12.82 27.41
CA VAL A 232 16.98 -12.99 28.31
C VAL A 232 16.53 -13.37 29.72
N ALA A 233 15.48 -12.74 30.25
CA ALA A 233 14.90 -13.11 31.54
C ALA A 233 14.33 -14.53 31.53
N ALA A 234 13.71 -14.99 30.44
CA ALA A 234 13.28 -16.38 30.30
C ALA A 234 14.46 -17.36 30.33
N ILE A 235 15.59 -17.04 29.68
CA ILE A 235 16.83 -17.84 29.76
C ILE A 235 17.34 -17.92 31.21
N VAL A 236 17.37 -16.80 31.94
CA VAL A 236 17.78 -16.77 33.35
C VAL A 236 16.82 -17.57 34.23
N ALA A 237 15.50 -17.40 34.05
CA ALA A 237 14.48 -18.11 34.81
C ALA A 237 14.58 -19.64 34.62
N ILE A 238 14.73 -20.11 33.37
CA ILE A 238 14.88 -21.54 33.04
C ILE A 238 16.19 -22.10 33.61
N THR A 239 17.29 -21.34 33.57
CA THR A 239 18.59 -21.84 34.03
C THR A 239 18.76 -21.83 35.56
N VAL A 240 18.05 -20.95 36.27
CA VAL A 240 18.11 -20.86 37.74
C VAL A 240 17.00 -21.69 38.43
N ASN A 241 15.75 -21.65 37.95
CA ASN A 241 14.63 -22.38 38.59
C ASN A 241 14.58 -23.87 38.20
N LYS A 242 15.70 -24.59 38.35
CA LYS A 242 15.82 -26.02 37.99
C LYS A 242 14.88 -26.94 38.77
N SER A 243 14.45 -26.51 39.95
CA SER A 243 13.45 -27.18 40.79
C SER A 243 11.99 -26.98 40.33
N ASN A 244 11.75 -26.08 39.37
CA ASN A 244 10.41 -25.62 38.96
C ASN A 244 9.53 -25.19 40.15
N SER A 245 10.14 -24.62 41.20
CA SER A 245 9.43 -24.17 42.39
C SER A 245 8.64 -22.88 42.08
N LEU A 246 7.39 -22.83 42.54
CA LEU A 246 6.44 -21.77 42.17
C LEU A 246 6.88 -20.40 42.69
N ASP A 247 7.35 -20.31 43.94
CA ASP A 247 7.72 -19.02 44.56
C ASP A 247 8.90 -18.35 43.83
N LEU A 248 9.90 -19.15 43.46
CA LEU A 248 11.01 -18.74 42.60
C LEU A 248 10.50 -18.41 41.19
N GLY A 249 9.67 -19.26 40.59
CA GLY A 249 9.12 -19.06 39.25
C GLY A 249 8.33 -17.76 39.10
N LEU A 250 7.47 -17.45 40.07
CA LEU A 250 6.68 -16.20 40.12
C LEU A 250 7.59 -14.98 40.32
N SER A 251 8.59 -15.09 41.19
CA SER A 251 9.59 -14.03 41.43
C SER A 251 10.44 -13.76 40.19
N PHE A 252 10.84 -14.80 39.45
CA PHE A 252 11.55 -14.66 38.17
C PHE A 252 10.65 -14.07 37.07
N LEU A 253 9.38 -14.48 36.99
CA LEU A 253 8.42 -13.99 35.99
C LEU A 253 8.09 -12.51 36.19
N LEU A 254 7.69 -12.12 37.41
CA LEU A 254 7.22 -10.77 37.71
C LEU A 254 8.37 -9.81 38.01
N GLY A 255 9.35 -10.21 38.82
CA GLY A 255 10.48 -9.36 39.17
C GLY A 255 11.47 -9.21 38.02
N ILE A 256 12.11 -10.31 37.63
CA ILE A 256 13.18 -10.28 36.62
C ILE A 256 12.62 -10.19 35.18
N GLY A 257 11.47 -10.81 34.89
CA GLY A 257 10.80 -10.74 33.59
C GLY A 257 10.25 -9.36 33.26
N LEU A 258 9.37 -8.80 34.11
CA LEU A 258 8.85 -7.45 33.89
C LEU A 258 9.99 -6.41 34.00
N GLY A 259 10.89 -6.58 34.97
CA GLY A 259 12.04 -5.70 35.19
C GLY A 259 12.97 -5.61 33.98
N SER A 260 13.35 -6.74 33.36
CA SER A 260 14.21 -6.74 32.17
C SER A 260 13.50 -6.15 30.95
N VAL A 261 12.20 -6.40 30.79
CA VAL A 261 11.36 -5.86 29.72
C VAL A 261 11.32 -4.33 29.80
N LEU A 262 11.05 -3.77 30.98
CA LEU A 262 10.99 -2.32 31.20
C LEU A 262 12.37 -1.66 31.12
N LEU A 263 13.41 -2.28 31.70
CA LEU A 263 14.77 -1.75 31.68
C LEU A 263 15.35 -1.71 30.25
N LEU A 264 15.19 -2.79 29.48
CA LEU A 264 15.66 -2.82 28.10
C LEU A 264 14.75 -2.01 27.15
N PHE A 265 13.46 -1.84 27.44
CA PHE A 265 12.64 -0.83 26.76
C PHE A 265 13.26 0.57 26.86
N GLY A 266 13.61 0.99 28.09
CA GLY A 266 14.23 2.29 28.34
C GLY A 266 15.58 2.45 27.64
N ILE A 267 16.43 1.41 27.67
CA ILE A 267 17.72 1.41 26.96
C ILE A 267 17.51 1.51 25.44
N GLY A 268 16.62 0.71 24.85
CA GLY A 268 16.35 0.73 23.41
C GLY A 268 15.82 2.08 22.92
N PHE A 269 14.87 2.66 23.68
CA PHE A 269 14.35 4.00 23.41
C PHE A 269 15.45 5.07 23.49
N GLY A 270 16.30 5.01 24.53
CA GLY A 270 17.42 5.94 24.72
C GLY A 270 18.49 5.82 23.62
N VAL A 271 18.84 4.60 23.20
CA VAL A 271 19.78 4.36 22.10
C VAL A 271 19.25 4.95 20.78
N ALA A 272 17.96 4.79 20.50
CA ALA A 272 17.34 5.33 19.29
C ALA A 272 17.27 6.87 19.28
N GLU A 273 16.91 7.52 20.39
CA GLU A 273 16.97 8.98 20.49
C GLU A 273 18.41 9.51 20.44
N LEU A 274 19.39 8.81 21.03
CA LEU A 274 20.81 9.18 20.95
C LEU A 274 21.34 9.10 19.50
N ILE A 275 21.02 8.03 18.77
CA ILE A 275 21.32 7.91 17.34
C ILE A 275 20.63 9.03 16.55
N HIS A 276 19.36 9.30 16.82
CA HIS A 276 18.65 10.42 16.18
C HIS A 276 19.34 11.77 16.48
N PHE A 277 19.74 12.05 17.71
CA PHE A 277 20.44 13.27 18.12
C PHE A 277 21.77 13.45 17.36
N PHE A 278 22.61 12.42 17.29
CA PHE A 278 23.85 12.46 16.50
C PHE A 278 23.56 12.72 15.02
N MET A 279 22.54 12.07 14.46
CA MET A 279 22.20 12.21 13.04
C MET A 279 21.58 13.58 12.72
N LYS A 280 20.81 14.18 13.64
CA LYS A 280 20.30 15.56 13.55
C LYS A 280 21.44 16.59 13.63
N THR A 281 22.41 16.36 14.51
CA THR A 281 23.62 17.18 14.63
C THR A 281 24.46 17.11 13.35
N ARG A 282 24.66 15.90 12.79
CA ARG A 282 25.33 15.70 11.50
C ARG A 282 24.59 16.34 10.33
N ALA A 283 23.26 16.30 10.30
CA ALA A 283 22.46 16.98 9.28
C ALA A 283 22.63 18.51 9.36
N ARG A 284 22.64 19.10 10.57
CA ARG A 284 22.91 20.53 10.78
C ARG A 284 24.30 20.95 10.30
N HIS A 285 25.35 20.19 10.63
CA HIS A 285 26.70 20.49 10.12
C HIS A 285 26.79 20.34 8.58
N ALA A 286 26.12 19.34 8.00
CA ALA A 286 26.06 19.19 6.55
C ALA A 286 25.33 20.38 5.89
N ARG A 287 24.24 20.89 6.50
CA ARG A 287 23.55 22.10 6.01
C ARG A 287 24.45 23.34 6.11
N ALA A 288 25.12 23.57 7.24
CA ALA A 288 26.05 24.69 7.38
C ALA A 288 27.18 24.66 6.32
N GLN A 289 27.73 23.47 6.02
CA GLN A 289 28.70 23.30 4.93
C GLN A 289 28.11 23.53 3.52
N PHE A 290 26.80 23.35 3.35
CA PHE A 290 26.11 23.71 2.11
C PHE A 290 25.93 25.23 2.01
N ASP A 291 25.54 25.89 3.09
CA ASP A 291 25.43 27.36 3.21
C ASP A 291 26.79 28.04 2.91
N GLU A 292 27.85 27.62 3.60
CA GLU A 292 29.23 28.10 3.37
C GLU A 292 29.71 27.89 1.91
N SER A 293 29.12 26.94 1.18
CA SER A 293 29.49 26.62 -0.21
C SER A 293 28.75 27.44 -1.29
N HIS A 294 27.87 28.38 -0.90
CA HIS A 294 27.00 29.18 -1.76
C HIS A 294 27.61 29.48 -3.15
N GLY A 295 27.00 28.92 -4.21
CA GLY A 295 27.34 29.21 -5.60
C GLY A 295 28.52 28.43 -6.20
N SER A 296 29.40 27.82 -5.41
CA SER A 296 30.60 27.11 -5.94
C SER A 296 30.27 25.85 -6.77
N GLY A 297 29.10 25.25 -6.56
CA GLY A 297 28.50 24.19 -7.37
C GLY A 297 29.21 22.82 -7.37
N LYS A 298 30.46 22.74 -6.89
CA LYS A 298 31.32 21.56 -7.06
C LYS A 298 31.18 20.49 -5.98
N HIS A 299 30.71 20.81 -4.77
CA HIS A 299 30.55 19.81 -3.72
C HIS A 299 29.48 18.78 -4.08
N ILE A 300 29.83 17.49 -3.99
CA ILE A 300 28.92 16.37 -4.18
C ILE A 300 28.31 16.05 -2.81
N PHE A 301 27.19 16.70 -2.51
CA PHE A 301 26.42 16.41 -1.30
C PHE A 301 25.94 14.96 -1.36
N ASN A 302 26.31 14.15 -0.37
CA ASN A 302 25.97 12.73 -0.35
C ASN A 302 24.45 12.53 -0.20
N ASP A 303 23.84 11.73 -1.07
CA ASP A 303 22.40 11.40 -1.04
C ASP A 303 21.87 11.00 0.33
N ASN A 304 22.66 10.25 1.11
CA ASN A 304 22.25 9.86 2.46
C ASN A 304 22.18 11.08 3.38
N LEU A 305 23.10 12.05 3.27
CA LEU A 305 22.99 13.32 3.99
C LEU A 305 21.79 14.13 3.50
N LEU A 306 21.49 14.14 2.20
CA LEU A 306 20.33 14.87 1.66
C LEU A 306 19.01 14.27 2.16
N ARG A 307 18.88 12.94 2.14
CA ARG A 307 17.76 12.18 2.75
C ARG A 307 17.63 12.49 4.25
N LEU A 308 18.74 12.64 4.96
CA LEU A 308 18.74 12.98 6.39
C LEU A 308 18.32 14.42 6.65
N CYS A 309 18.77 15.39 5.84
CA CYS A 309 18.38 16.80 5.98
C CYS A 309 16.89 16.99 5.67
N PHE A 310 16.36 16.36 4.61
CA PHE A 310 14.91 16.34 4.37
C PHE A 310 14.12 15.67 5.51
N LYS A 311 14.61 14.57 6.11
CA LYS A 311 13.96 13.95 7.29
C LYS A 311 14.06 14.80 8.56
N SER A 312 15.18 15.47 8.83
CA SER A 312 15.34 16.33 10.03
C SER A 312 14.52 17.61 9.93
N ASN A 313 14.49 18.20 8.74
CA ASN A 313 13.79 19.46 8.49
C ASN A 313 12.29 19.23 8.26
N LEU A 314 11.83 17.96 8.21
CA LEU A 314 10.39 17.66 8.13
C LEU A 314 9.60 18.09 9.38
N PHE A 315 10.29 18.49 10.45
CA PHE A 315 9.70 19.09 11.66
C PHE A 315 10.23 20.51 11.91
N SER A 316 10.75 21.17 10.87
CA SER A 316 10.91 22.63 10.82
C SER A 316 9.54 23.28 10.59
N ASP A 317 9.38 24.54 11.00
CA ASP A 317 8.28 25.39 10.54
C ASP A 317 8.66 26.17 9.26
N GLU A 318 9.98 26.33 9.00
CA GLU A 318 10.53 27.04 7.85
C GLU A 318 10.87 26.12 6.67
N ILE A 319 10.66 26.64 5.45
CA ILE A 319 10.89 25.93 4.19
C ILE A 319 12.31 26.18 3.68
N ASP A 320 13.07 25.12 3.53
CA ASP A 320 14.39 25.14 2.92
C ASP A 320 14.27 25.14 1.38
N GLU A 321 13.99 26.33 0.83
CA GLU A 321 13.91 26.52 -0.63
C GLU A 321 15.21 26.14 -1.35
N GLU A 322 16.37 26.36 -0.75
CA GLU A 322 17.66 26.13 -1.41
C GLU A 322 17.98 24.64 -1.55
N MET A 323 17.72 23.85 -0.51
CA MET A 323 17.87 22.40 -0.58
C MET A 323 16.86 21.80 -1.55
N LEU A 324 15.66 22.38 -1.67
CA LEU A 324 14.67 22.01 -2.69
C LEU A 324 15.12 22.40 -4.11
N LYS A 325 15.69 23.59 -4.31
CA LYS A 325 16.29 24.04 -5.59
C LYS A 325 17.46 23.13 -5.99
N TYR A 326 18.35 22.81 -5.05
CA TYR A 326 19.47 21.88 -5.25
C TYR A 326 19.00 20.48 -5.63
N ALA A 327 18.06 19.89 -4.87
CA ALA A 327 17.51 18.57 -5.18
C ALA A 327 16.83 18.52 -6.56
N ASN A 328 16.05 19.56 -6.92
CA ASN A 328 15.45 19.66 -8.25
C ASN A 328 16.48 19.80 -9.38
N SER A 329 17.62 20.45 -9.12
CA SER A 329 18.72 20.57 -10.09
C SER A 329 19.47 19.23 -10.30
N ARG A 330 19.61 18.41 -9.25
CA ARG A 330 20.38 17.14 -9.28
C ARG A 330 19.51 15.87 -9.31
N LYS A 331 18.20 16.00 -9.57
CA LYS A 331 17.22 14.89 -9.58
C LYS A 331 17.60 13.67 -10.42
N SER A 332 18.43 13.84 -11.46
CA SER A 332 18.92 12.76 -12.33
C SER A 332 20.10 11.97 -11.77
N ILE A 333 20.77 12.48 -10.74
CA ILE A 333 21.92 11.86 -10.06
C ILE A 333 21.47 11.27 -8.71
N MET A 334 20.46 11.88 -8.07
CA MET A 334 19.90 11.43 -6.81
C MET A 334 19.25 10.04 -6.89
N SER A 335 19.58 9.20 -5.90
CA SER A 335 18.93 7.92 -5.62
C SER A 335 17.44 8.07 -5.31
N THR A 336 16.68 7.02 -5.65
CA THR A 336 15.24 6.93 -5.44
C THR A 336 14.80 7.29 -4.01
N ASN A 337 15.55 6.87 -2.99
CA ASN A 337 15.21 7.15 -1.59
C ASN A 337 15.35 8.64 -1.23
N ALA A 338 16.32 9.35 -1.82
CA ALA A 338 16.47 10.79 -1.65
C ALA A 338 15.42 11.58 -2.45
N LEU A 339 15.05 11.10 -3.65
CA LEU A 339 13.95 11.67 -4.45
C LEU A 339 12.59 11.51 -3.76
N ILE A 340 12.30 10.34 -3.16
CA ILE A 340 11.09 10.15 -2.34
C ILE A 340 11.10 11.14 -1.18
N ALA A 341 12.18 11.22 -0.39
CA ALA A 341 12.28 12.13 0.75
C ALA A 341 12.09 13.61 0.35
N SER A 342 12.67 14.03 -0.79
CA SER A 342 12.46 15.36 -1.36
C SER A 342 11.00 15.60 -1.75
N ALA A 343 10.30 14.61 -2.30
CA ALA A 343 8.88 14.72 -2.60
C ALA A 343 8.01 14.78 -1.33
N VAL A 344 8.28 13.97 -0.29
CA VAL A 344 7.57 14.06 1.00
C VAL A 344 7.74 15.46 1.62
N TYR A 345 8.97 15.99 1.61
CA TYR A 345 9.25 17.34 2.07
C TYR A 345 8.49 18.40 1.26
N THR A 346 8.53 18.31 -0.07
CA THR A 346 7.78 19.21 -0.97
C THR A 346 6.28 19.15 -0.69
N HIS A 347 5.70 17.96 -0.50
CA HIS A 347 4.27 17.79 -0.23
C HIS A 347 3.83 18.44 1.09
N ARG A 348 4.67 18.37 2.14
CA ARG A 348 4.34 18.93 3.45
C ARG A 348 4.36 20.46 3.45
N PHE A 349 5.38 21.06 2.83
CA PHE A 349 5.66 22.49 2.93
C PHE A 349 5.16 23.31 1.75
N HIS A 350 5.00 22.71 0.58
CA HIS A 350 4.64 23.40 -0.65
C HIS A 350 3.25 22.94 -1.12
N ASP A 351 2.29 23.86 -1.19
CA ASP A 351 0.99 23.65 -1.84
C ASP A 351 1.07 23.57 -3.39
N ASN A 352 2.22 23.12 -3.91
CA ASN A 352 2.44 22.81 -5.32
C ASN A 352 2.53 21.28 -5.51
N PRO A 353 1.39 20.58 -5.63
CA PRO A 353 1.38 19.15 -5.89
C PRO A 353 2.01 18.78 -7.24
N GLN A 354 2.07 19.68 -8.23
CA GLN A 354 2.67 19.37 -9.53
C GLN A 354 4.18 19.13 -9.41
N LEU A 355 4.89 19.91 -8.59
CA LEU A 355 6.31 19.70 -8.31
C LEU A 355 6.54 18.34 -7.61
N THR A 356 5.74 18.05 -6.58
CA THR A 356 5.77 16.77 -5.85
C THR A 356 5.50 15.58 -6.78
N LEU A 357 4.43 15.64 -7.57
CA LEU A 357 4.04 14.59 -8.51
C LEU A 357 5.07 14.42 -9.63
N ALA A 358 5.71 15.50 -10.11
CA ALA A 358 6.81 15.41 -11.07
C ALA A 358 8.03 14.68 -10.49
N THR A 359 8.41 14.99 -9.24
CA THR A 359 9.53 14.32 -8.53
C THR A 359 9.23 12.84 -8.30
N LEU A 360 8.02 12.48 -7.87
CA LEU A 360 7.60 11.08 -7.73
C LEU A 360 7.55 10.35 -9.08
N LYS A 361 7.00 10.98 -10.14
CA LYS A 361 6.94 10.42 -11.50
C LYS A 361 8.34 10.33 -12.16
N TYR A 362 9.34 11.05 -11.64
CA TYR A 362 10.75 10.84 -11.96
C TYR A 362 11.34 9.66 -11.19
N ALA A 363 11.20 9.63 -9.86
CA ALA A 363 11.65 8.54 -8.99
C ALA A 363 11.10 7.17 -9.44
N LEU A 364 9.85 7.12 -9.91
CA LEU A 364 9.17 5.94 -10.44
C LEU A 364 9.93 5.24 -11.59
N ARG A 365 10.75 5.98 -12.36
CA ARG A 365 11.52 5.41 -13.48
C ARG A 365 12.70 4.59 -13.00
N HIS A 366 13.41 5.12 -11.99
CA HIS A 366 14.65 4.56 -11.45
C HIS A 366 14.43 3.60 -10.27
N SER A 367 13.18 3.44 -9.82
CA SER A 367 12.84 2.65 -8.64
C SER A 367 12.70 1.14 -8.89
N ASN A 368 13.02 0.35 -7.87
CA ASN A 368 12.79 -1.10 -7.82
C ASN A 368 11.29 -1.42 -7.76
N PHE A 369 10.88 -2.65 -8.10
CA PHE A 369 9.45 -3.05 -8.18
C PHE A 369 8.62 -2.65 -6.94
N ILE A 370 9.12 -2.92 -5.73
CA ILE A 370 8.36 -2.62 -4.51
C ILE A 370 8.36 -1.11 -4.18
N GLN A 371 9.43 -0.38 -4.53
CA GLN A 371 9.41 1.09 -4.50
C GLN A 371 8.44 1.65 -5.54
N LYS A 372 8.25 1.01 -6.71
CA LYS A 372 7.23 1.41 -7.70
C LYS A 372 5.81 1.31 -7.14
N LEU A 373 5.52 0.30 -6.33
CA LEU A 373 4.23 0.19 -5.63
C LEU A 373 4.05 1.34 -4.62
N VAL A 374 5.05 1.61 -3.76
CA VAL A 374 4.99 2.72 -2.80
C VAL A 374 4.86 4.08 -3.49
N ILE A 375 5.66 4.35 -4.52
CA ILE A 375 5.59 5.61 -5.29
C ILE A 375 4.24 5.75 -6.02
N ARG A 376 3.64 4.66 -6.51
CA ARG A 376 2.30 4.69 -7.12
C ARG A 376 1.22 5.03 -6.08
N ALA A 377 1.25 4.42 -4.90
CA ALA A 377 0.35 4.76 -3.80
C ALA A 377 0.52 6.23 -3.38
N MET A 378 1.76 6.70 -3.17
CA MET A 378 2.07 8.11 -2.87
C MET A 378 1.54 9.08 -3.95
N ILE A 379 1.76 8.78 -5.24
CA ILE A 379 1.19 9.57 -6.35
C ILE A 379 -0.34 9.63 -6.26
N GLN A 380 -0.98 8.48 -6.00
CA GLN A 380 -2.44 8.38 -5.92
C GLN A 380 -3.02 9.08 -4.69
N ASP A 381 -2.35 9.02 -3.53
CA ASP A 381 -2.73 9.74 -2.31
C ASP A 381 -2.67 11.26 -2.49
N ILE A 382 -1.62 11.76 -3.18
CA ILE A 382 -1.46 13.19 -3.47
C ILE A 382 -2.46 13.64 -4.54
N GLU A 383 -2.72 12.80 -5.54
CA GLU A 383 -3.77 13.03 -6.54
C GLU A 383 -5.17 13.04 -5.89
N LEU A 384 -5.48 12.12 -4.98
CA LEU A 384 -6.67 12.12 -4.13
C LEU A 384 -6.80 13.44 -3.34
N TYR A 385 -5.79 13.75 -2.53
CA TYR A 385 -5.83 14.84 -1.55
C TYR A 385 -6.07 16.22 -2.18
N TYR A 386 -5.43 16.49 -3.32
CA TYR A 386 -5.56 17.77 -4.03
C TYR A 386 -6.65 17.77 -5.13
N GLY A 387 -7.47 16.72 -5.25
CA GLY A 387 -8.45 16.61 -6.35
C GLY A 387 -7.82 16.45 -7.74
N LEU A 388 -6.53 16.15 -7.82
CA LEU A 388 -5.76 15.92 -9.05
C LEU A 388 -5.86 14.48 -9.59
N GLN A 389 -6.58 13.61 -8.88
CA GLN A 389 -7.04 12.28 -9.32
C GLN A 389 -7.85 12.35 -10.63
N THR A 390 -8.44 13.53 -10.87
CA THR A 390 -8.99 14.06 -12.13
C THR A 390 -8.03 14.04 -13.33
N THR A 391 -6.82 13.49 -13.20
CA THR A 391 -5.86 13.31 -14.29
C THR A 391 -5.53 11.86 -14.62
N SER A 392 -5.56 10.92 -13.68
CA SER A 392 -5.17 9.52 -13.91
C SER A 392 -6.36 8.62 -14.28
N GLU A 393 -7.43 8.63 -13.48
CA GLU A 393 -8.69 7.95 -13.83
C GLU A 393 -9.32 8.60 -15.08
N VAL A 394 -9.42 9.93 -15.09
CA VAL A 394 -9.96 10.69 -16.23
C VAL A 394 -9.18 10.40 -17.50
N ARG A 395 -7.84 10.30 -17.45
CA ARG A 395 -7.05 9.92 -18.63
C ARG A 395 -7.39 8.52 -19.11
N SER A 396 -7.49 7.52 -18.23
CA SER A 396 -7.80 6.15 -18.66
C SER A 396 -9.22 6.02 -19.22
N LEU A 397 -10.18 6.78 -18.69
CA LEU A 397 -11.54 6.89 -19.25
C LEU A 397 -11.57 7.65 -20.58
N LEU A 398 -10.82 8.75 -20.73
CA LEU A 398 -10.71 9.51 -21.99
C LEU A 398 -9.94 8.75 -23.09
N GLU A 399 -8.99 7.91 -22.70
CA GLU A 399 -8.25 6.98 -23.57
C GLU A 399 -9.15 5.82 -24.00
N LYS A 400 -9.94 5.26 -23.07
CA LYS A 400 -11.01 4.28 -23.38
C LYS A 400 -12.06 4.86 -24.33
N THR A 401 -12.48 6.12 -24.18
CA THR A 401 -13.40 6.74 -25.17
C THR A 401 -12.73 6.94 -26.53
N SER A 402 -11.43 7.27 -26.58
CA SER A 402 -10.69 7.37 -27.85
C SER A 402 -10.69 6.04 -28.62
N LEU A 403 -10.37 4.93 -27.93
CA LEU A 403 -10.39 3.59 -28.52
C LEU A 403 -11.80 3.15 -28.95
N LEU A 404 -12.85 3.57 -28.23
CA LEU A 404 -14.23 3.32 -28.63
C LEU A 404 -14.65 4.18 -29.84
N GLN A 405 -14.18 5.43 -29.94
CA GLN A 405 -14.40 6.31 -31.10
C GLN A 405 -13.71 5.75 -32.35
N GLU A 406 -12.45 5.30 -32.23
CA GLU A 406 -11.73 4.61 -33.31
C GLU A 406 -12.47 3.36 -33.78
N LYS A 407 -12.98 2.53 -32.85
CA LYS A 407 -13.80 1.35 -33.19
C LYS A 407 -15.13 1.75 -33.86
N LEU A 408 -15.78 2.82 -33.40
CA LEU A 408 -17.01 3.34 -34.00
C LEU A 408 -16.78 3.85 -35.43
N LEU A 409 -15.65 4.51 -35.71
CA LEU A 409 -15.24 4.90 -37.06
C LEU A 409 -14.96 3.68 -37.96
N GLN A 410 -14.34 2.61 -37.43
CA GLN A 410 -14.13 1.37 -38.18
C GLN A 410 -15.45 0.71 -38.57
N ILE A 411 -16.40 0.60 -37.64
CA ILE A 411 -17.71 -0.02 -37.90
C ILE A 411 -18.56 0.85 -38.85
N ARG A 412 -18.52 2.19 -38.71
CA ARG A 412 -19.15 3.11 -39.67
C ARG A 412 -18.59 2.93 -41.09
N LYS A 413 -17.27 2.72 -41.23
CA LYS A 413 -16.65 2.42 -42.55
C LYS A 413 -17.12 1.08 -43.12
N LEU A 414 -17.17 0.03 -42.32
CA LEU A 414 -17.69 -1.28 -42.75
C LEU A 414 -19.17 -1.19 -43.17
N PHE A 415 -20.01 -0.53 -42.38
CA PHE A 415 -21.42 -0.27 -42.73
C PHE A 415 -21.55 0.40 -44.10
N TRP A 416 -20.81 1.48 -44.36
CA TRP A 416 -20.85 2.15 -45.67
C TRP A 416 -20.29 1.29 -46.80
N GLN A 417 -19.31 0.42 -46.53
CA GLN A 417 -18.79 -0.53 -47.53
C GLN A 417 -19.85 -1.58 -47.93
N TYR A 418 -20.51 -2.22 -46.96
CA TYR A 418 -21.61 -3.17 -47.22
C TYR A 418 -22.79 -2.50 -47.92
N PHE A 419 -23.19 -1.31 -47.45
CA PHE A 419 -24.31 -0.55 -48.02
C PHE A 419 -24.05 -0.11 -49.47
N VAL A 420 -22.84 0.34 -49.80
CA VAL A 420 -22.48 0.75 -51.18
C VAL A 420 -22.20 -0.46 -52.08
N ALA A 421 -21.81 -1.61 -51.53
CA ALA A 421 -21.65 -2.84 -52.28
C ALA A 421 -22.98 -3.48 -52.72
N ASN A 422 -24.12 -3.04 -52.15
CA ASN A 422 -25.43 -3.68 -52.30
C ASN A 422 -25.43 -5.18 -51.93
N GLU A 423 -24.77 -5.55 -50.82
CA GLU A 423 -25.00 -6.88 -50.24
C GLU A 423 -26.39 -6.90 -49.57
N ASP A 424 -27.32 -7.71 -50.07
CA ASP A 424 -28.67 -7.95 -49.51
C ASP A 424 -28.66 -8.67 -48.14
N ASP A 425 -27.56 -8.60 -47.39
CA ASP A 425 -27.39 -9.23 -46.08
C ASP A 425 -27.89 -8.29 -44.96
N TYR A 426 -29.22 -8.24 -44.84
CA TYR A 426 -29.92 -7.44 -43.83
C TYR A 426 -29.47 -7.75 -42.39
N ASP A 427 -29.08 -9.00 -42.10
CA ASP A 427 -28.65 -9.42 -40.78
C ASP A 427 -27.27 -8.83 -40.42
N LYS A 428 -26.27 -8.90 -41.34
CA LYS A 428 -24.98 -8.19 -41.16
C LYS A 428 -25.19 -6.69 -40.95
N ILE A 429 -26.07 -6.06 -41.73
CA ILE A 429 -26.33 -4.61 -41.63
C ILE A 429 -26.97 -4.28 -40.26
N SER A 430 -27.91 -5.10 -39.80
CA SER A 430 -28.54 -4.99 -38.47
C SER A 430 -27.51 -5.12 -37.33
N ASP A 431 -26.63 -6.13 -37.39
CA ASP A 431 -25.56 -6.36 -36.40
C ASP A 431 -24.55 -5.20 -36.34
N LEU A 432 -24.20 -4.61 -37.50
CA LEU A 432 -23.36 -3.42 -37.57
C LEU A 432 -24.05 -2.21 -36.94
N VAL A 433 -25.34 -1.97 -37.21
CA VAL A 433 -26.12 -0.88 -36.61
C VAL A 433 -26.27 -1.04 -35.10
N TYR A 434 -26.59 -2.24 -34.62
CA TYR A 434 -26.65 -2.54 -33.19
C TYR A 434 -25.28 -2.34 -32.50
N SER A 435 -24.20 -2.77 -33.16
CA SER A 435 -22.83 -2.57 -32.68
C SER A 435 -22.44 -1.09 -32.59
N MET A 436 -22.83 -0.26 -33.57
CA MET A 436 -22.62 1.19 -33.52
C MET A 436 -23.34 1.81 -32.32
N TYR A 437 -24.64 1.56 -32.17
CA TYR A 437 -25.45 2.09 -31.06
C TYR A 437 -24.93 1.66 -29.68
N SER A 438 -24.50 0.40 -29.54
CA SER A 438 -23.93 -0.12 -28.29
C SER A 438 -22.62 0.58 -27.88
N ILE A 439 -21.74 0.85 -28.84
CA ILE A 439 -20.49 1.59 -28.61
C ILE A 439 -20.75 3.07 -28.33
N GLU A 440 -21.63 3.70 -29.09
CA GLU A 440 -22.06 5.09 -28.93
C GLU A 440 -22.63 5.35 -27.53
N LYS A 441 -23.58 4.51 -27.11
CA LYS A 441 -24.17 4.51 -25.75
C LYS A 441 -23.11 4.31 -24.66
N SER A 442 -22.09 3.50 -24.92
CA SER A 442 -20.96 3.30 -24.00
C SER A 442 -20.07 4.54 -23.88
N ILE A 443 -19.83 5.27 -24.97
CA ILE A 443 -19.08 6.53 -24.96
C ILE A 443 -19.87 7.61 -24.22
N VAL A 444 -21.17 7.75 -24.49
CA VAL A 444 -22.07 8.69 -23.79
C VAL A 444 -22.11 8.39 -22.28
N MET A 445 -22.16 7.12 -21.87
CA MET A 445 -22.12 6.72 -20.46
C MET A 445 -20.80 7.08 -19.76
N ILE A 446 -19.65 6.95 -20.46
CA ILE A 446 -18.36 7.37 -19.90
C ILE A 446 -18.31 8.90 -19.78
N PHE A 447 -18.77 9.65 -20.78
CA PHE A 447 -18.82 11.12 -20.69
C PHE A 447 -19.81 11.63 -19.64
N SER A 448 -20.94 10.97 -19.40
CA SER A 448 -21.87 11.37 -18.34
C SER A 448 -21.31 11.06 -16.95
N HIS A 449 -20.64 9.92 -16.75
CA HIS A 449 -19.87 9.63 -15.53
C HIS A 449 -18.76 10.67 -15.29
N LEU A 450 -18.00 11.00 -16.33
CA LEU A 450 -16.93 11.98 -16.26
C LEU A 450 -17.45 13.39 -15.91
N LEU A 451 -18.55 13.84 -16.51
CA LEU A 451 -19.12 15.17 -16.20
C LEU A 451 -19.87 15.22 -14.87
N ALA A 452 -20.45 14.10 -14.40
CA ALA A 452 -21.11 14.04 -13.10
C ALA A 452 -20.12 14.16 -11.93
N ASN A 453 -18.92 13.56 -12.07
CA ASN A 453 -17.86 13.66 -11.07
C ASN A 453 -16.98 14.91 -11.25
N TYR A 454 -16.76 15.36 -12.50
CA TYR A 454 -15.74 16.35 -12.85
C TYR A 454 -16.27 17.49 -13.74
N PRO A 455 -17.33 18.22 -13.31
CA PRO A 455 -18.03 19.19 -14.16
C PRO A 455 -17.18 20.39 -14.60
N GLU A 456 -16.16 20.77 -13.81
CA GLU A 456 -15.28 21.92 -14.10
C GLU A 456 -14.21 21.62 -15.17
N ASN A 457 -13.99 20.34 -15.51
CA ASN A 457 -12.87 19.94 -16.36
C ASN A 457 -13.16 20.21 -17.85
N GLN A 458 -12.72 21.38 -18.31
CA GLN A 458 -12.88 21.87 -19.68
C GLN A 458 -12.34 20.92 -20.78
N ASN A 459 -11.39 20.03 -20.47
CA ASN A 459 -10.89 19.04 -21.44
C ASN A 459 -11.93 17.92 -21.67
N ILE A 460 -12.62 17.47 -20.61
CA ILE A 460 -13.74 16.53 -20.71
C ILE A 460 -14.87 17.16 -21.52
N LEU A 461 -15.24 18.41 -21.22
CA LEU A 461 -16.30 19.12 -21.94
C LEU A 461 -15.97 19.26 -23.43
N LYS A 462 -14.75 19.70 -23.77
CA LYS A 462 -14.29 19.83 -25.17
C LYS A 462 -14.30 18.49 -25.91
N ARG A 463 -13.75 17.42 -25.31
CA ARG A 463 -13.76 16.08 -25.91
C ARG A 463 -15.16 15.51 -26.10
N ARG A 464 -16.08 15.77 -25.16
CA ARG A 464 -17.49 15.44 -25.33
C ARG A 464 -18.09 16.21 -26.50
N ASN A 465 -17.91 17.53 -26.57
CA ASN A 465 -18.53 18.34 -27.62
C ASN A 465 -18.05 17.94 -29.03
N VAL A 466 -16.75 17.65 -29.19
CA VAL A 466 -16.21 17.06 -30.44
C VAL A 466 -16.91 15.75 -30.77
N PHE A 467 -17.11 14.85 -29.78
CA PHE A 467 -17.84 13.61 -29.99
C PHE A 467 -19.32 13.82 -30.39
N MET A 468 -20.05 14.73 -29.71
CA MET A 468 -21.44 15.05 -30.07
C MET A 468 -21.52 15.55 -31.53
N GLN A 469 -20.58 16.41 -31.93
CA GLN A 469 -20.52 17.02 -33.26
C GLN A 469 -20.13 16.03 -34.36
N GLU A 470 -19.06 15.26 -34.17
CA GLU A 470 -18.51 14.33 -35.17
C GLU A 470 -19.34 13.05 -35.33
N PHE A 471 -19.93 12.54 -34.23
CA PHE A 471 -20.58 11.23 -34.23
C PHE A 471 -22.10 11.29 -34.18
N LEU A 472 -22.68 12.18 -33.38
CA LEU A 472 -24.14 12.29 -33.22
C LEU A 472 -24.76 13.35 -34.13
N PHE A 473 -23.94 14.23 -34.71
CA PHE A 473 -24.36 15.44 -35.43
C PHE A 473 -25.25 16.38 -34.59
N GLU A 474 -25.24 16.21 -33.26
CA GLU A 474 -25.89 17.12 -32.33
C GLU A 474 -25.11 18.43 -32.30
N ILE A 475 -25.68 19.48 -32.89
CA ILE A 475 -25.20 20.86 -32.73
C ILE A 475 -25.38 21.22 -31.25
N SER A 476 -24.29 21.14 -30.48
CA SER A 476 -24.27 21.58 -29.09
C SER A 476 -24.59 23.08 -29.07
N SER A 477 -25.81 23.42 -28.65
CA SER A 477 -26.33 24.79 -28.65
C SER A 477 -25.31 25.74 -27.99
N PRO A 478 -25.05 26.95 -28.54
CA PRO A 478 -23.85 27.77 -28.23
C PRO A 478 -23.90 28.50 -26.87
N LEU A 479 -24.33 27.81 -25.81
CA LEU A 479 -24.39 28.28 -24.43
C LEU A 479 -23.03 28.58 -23.79
N THR A 480 -21.90 28.33 -24.48
CA THR A 480 -20.56 28.35 -23.87
C THR A 480 -19.71 29.57 -24.27
N GLU A 481 -19.97 30.21 -25.42
CA GLU A 481 -19.13 31.30 -25.94
C GLU A 481 -19.16 32.58 -25.08
N GLN A 482 -20.25 32.83 -24.34
CA GLN A 482 -20.34 33.99 -23.43
C GLN A 482 -19.32 33.95 -22.26
N THR A 483 -18.69 32.81 -22.00
CA THR A 483 -17.78 32.63 -20.84
C THR A 483 -16.30 32.91 -21.17
N THR A 484 -15.94 33.03 -22.45
CA THR A 484 -14.53 33.12 -22.89
C THR A 484 -14.18 34.35 -23.73
N GLY A 485 -15.10 35.31 -23.89
CA GLY A 485 -14.93 36.44 -24.81
C GLY A 485 -15.22 37.85 -24.28
N ARG A 486 -15.51 38.03 -22.97
CA ARG A 486 -15.87 39.36 -22.45
C ARG A 486 -14.68 40.18 -21.95
N SER A 487 -14.37 41.23 -22.71
CA SER A 487 -13.60 42.39 -22.24
C SER A 487 -14.28 43.05 -21.02
N SER A 488 -13.50 43.73 -20.18
CA SER A 488 -13.89 44.16 -18.83
C SER A 488 -14.66 45.49 -18.75
N THR A 489 -15.23 45.98 -19.85
CA THR A 489 -15.82 47.33 -19.95
C THR A 489 -17.34 47.40 -19.80
N ASP A 490 -18.07 46.40 -20.29
CA ASP A 490 -19.50 46.57 -20.63
C ASP A 490 -20.46 46.13 -19.51
N LEU A 491 -20.04 46.28 -18.25
CA LEU A 491 -20.63 45.58 -17.10
C LEU A 491 -21.86 46.25 -16.46
N TYR A 492 -22.24 47.47 -16.87
CA TYR A 492 -23.24 48.29 -16.16
C TYR A 492 -24.70 48.18 -16.65
N ASP A 493 -24.96 47.85 -17.92
CA ASP A 493 -26.34 47.87 -18.47
C ASP A 493 -27.09 46.53 -18.38
N GLU A 494 -26.40 45.41 -18.19
CA GLU A 494 -27.01 44.06 -18.29
C GLU A 494 -27.87 43.66 -17.08
N GLU A 495 -27.70 44.31 -15.92
CA GLU A 495 -28.28 43.89 -14.63
C GLU A 495 -29.82 44.01 -14.60
N LYS A 496 -30.38 45.00 -15.31
CA LYS A 496 -31.83 45.23 -15.40
C LYS A 496 -32.59 44.22 -16.27
N GLN A 497 -31.91 43.44 -17.12
CA GLN A 497 -32.57 42.39 -17.92
C GLN A 497 -32.50 41.00 -17.27
N LYS A 498 -31.39 40.67 -16.59
CA LYS A 498 -31.21 39.34 -15.94
C LYS A 498 -32.25 39.04 -14.87
N THR A 499 -32.64 40.05 -14.09
CA THR A 499 -33.65 39.92 -13.01
C THR A 499 -35.03 39.45 -13.50
N ARG A 500 -35.45 39.77 -14.74
CA ARG A 500 -36.77 39.34 -15.25
C ARG A 500 -36.81 37.87 -15.68
N LYS A 501 -35.73 37.32 -16.25
CA LYS A 501 -35.68 35.88 -16.62
C LYS A 501 -35.47 35.00 -15.38
N ALA A 502 -34.58 35.39 -14.47
CA ALA A 502 -34.27 34.61 -13.26
C ALA A 502 -35.51 34.25 -12.41
N ILE A 503 -36.51 35.14 -12.33
CA ILE A 503 -37.76 34.92 -11.58
C ILE A 503 -38.66 33.83 -12.23
N GLN A 504 -38.55 33.63 -13.55
CA GLN A 504 -39.34 32.65 -14.28
C GLN A 504 -38.72 31.25 -14.14
N ASP A 505 -37.40 31.14 -14.30
CA ASP A 505 -36.67 29.87 -14.14
C ASP A 505 -36.69 29.36 -12.68
N LEU A 506 -36.63 30.26 -11.69
CA LEU A 506 -36.73 29.89 -10.27
C LEU A 506 -38.01 29.08 -9.96
N LYS A 507 -39.13 29.39 -10.64
CA LYS A 507 -40.41 28.69 -10.42
C LYS A 507 -40.43 27.27 -10.99
N LEU A 508 -39.69 27.00 -12.07
CA LEU A 508 -39.53 25.64 -12.60
C LEU A 508 -38.49 24.84 -11.79
N GLN A 509 -37.35 25.44 -11.45
CA GLN A 509 -36.28 24.76 -10.72
C GLN A 509 -36.73 24.35 -9.30
N LYS A 510 -37.51 25.19 -8.61
CA LYS A 510 -38.04 24.94 -7.26
C LYS A 510 -38.97 23.71 -7.15
N ARG A 511 -39.44 23.14 -8.28
CA ARG A 511 -40.23 21.89 -8.31
C ARG A 511 -39.39 20.61 -8.51
N ARG A 512 -38.11 20.72 -8.88
CA ARG A 512 -37.16 19.58 -8.97
C ARG A 512 -36.09 19.59 -7.88
N SER A 513 -35.90 20.72 -7.19
CA SER A 513 -34.76 20.91 -6.27
C SER A 513 -34.94 20.34 -4.86
N THR A 514 -36.14 19.99 -4.40
CA THR A 514 -36.36 19.69 -2.96
C THR A 514 -35.72 18.39 -2.48
N SER A 515 -35.67 17.32 -3.29
CA SER A 515 -34.94 16.10 -2.96
C SER A 515 -33.43 16.25 -3.13
N LEU A 516 -32.99 17.02 -4.13
CA LEU A 516 -31.58 17.26 -4.45
C LEU A 516 -30.91 18.24 -3.47
N LEU A 517 -31.62 19.27 -3.00
CA LEU A 517 -31.14 20.17 -1.95
C LEU A 517 -30.99 19.46 -0.60
N PHE A 518 -31.79 18.43 -0.31
CA PHE A 518 -31.62 17.66 0.92
C PHE A 518 -30.31 16.86 0.88
N THR A 519 -30.03 16.15 -0.22
CA THR A 519 -28.75 15.43 -0.36
C THR A 519 -27.55 16.36 -0.55
N GLU A 520 -27.69 17.48 -1.26
CA GLU A 520 -26.61 18.48 -1.39
C GLU A 520 -26.33 19.16 -0.05
N ASN A 521 -27.34 19.54 0.74
CA ASN A 521 -27.11 20.12 2.06
C ASN A 521 -26.49 19.10 3.02
N VAL A 522 -26.94 17.84 3.04
CA VAL A 522 -26.31 16.78 3.86
C VAL A 522 -24.84 16.55 3.45
N TYR A 523 -24.52 16.59 2.15
CA TYR A 523 -23.12 16.51 1.69
C TYR A 523 -22.31 17.78 2.05
N ARG A 524 -22.85 18.98 1.83
CA ARG A 524 -22.20 20.25 2.19
C ARG A 524 -22.02 20.40 3.70
N GLU A 525 -22.94 19.90 4.51
CA GLU A 525 -22.87 19.94 5.97
C GLU A 525 -21.88 18.90 6.50
N ALA A 526 -21.81 17.71 5.89
CA ALA A 526 -20.73 16.76 6.16
C ALA A 526 -19.34 17.33 5.79
N ILE A 527 -19.20 17.93 4.60
CA ILE A 527 -17.93 18.48 4.09
C ILE A 527 -17.50 19.76 4.83
N ASN A 528 -18.44 20.66 5.12
CA ASN A 528 -18.17 21.91 5.87
C ASN A 528 -18.28 21.73 7.39
N SER A 529 -18.59 20.53 7.89
CA SER A 529 -18.33 20.21 9.29
C SER A 529 -16.83 20.33 9.51
N LYS A 530 -16.41 21.45 10.10
CA LYS A 530 -15.06 21.60 10.64
C LYS A 530 -14.95 20.61 11.78
N VAL A 531 -14.54 19.39 11.46
CA VAL A 531 -14.12 18.37 12.43
C VAL A 531 -13.09 19.06 13.31
N ASP A 532 -13.51 19.39 14.52
CA ASP A 532 -12.76 20.25 15.43
C ASP A 532 -11.49 19.49 15.84
N THR A 533 -10.40 19.77 15.12
CA THR A 533 -9.16 18.98 15.20
C THR A 533 -8.56 19.03 16.59
N LYS A 534 -8.79 20.11 17.35
CA LYS A 534 -8.44 20.17 18.77
C LYS A 534 -9.25 19.18 19.61
N LYS A 535 -10.58 19.07 19.40
CA LYS A 535 -11.40 18.06 20.09
C LYS A 535 -11.02 16.64 19.69
N THR A 536 -10.85 16.34 18.40
CA THR A 536 -10.47 14.98 17.98
C THR A 536 -9.07 14.60 18.45
N SER A 537 -8.08 15.49 18.38
CA SER A 537 -6.75 15.25 18.99
C SER A 537 -6.81 15.10 20.51
N CYS A 538 -7.67 15.86 21.20
CA CYS A 538 -7.91 15.69 22.64
C CYS A 538 -8.52 14.33 22.95
N TYR A 539 -9.55 13.89 22.22
CA TYR A 539 -10.14 12.56 22.36
C TYR A 539 -9.10 11.44 22.14
N PHE A 540 -8.25 11.55 21.11
CA PHE A 540 -7.16 10.59 20.90
C PHE A 540 -6.15 10.59 22.06
N LEU A 541 -5.70 11.76 22.53
CA LEU A 541 -4.82 11.86 23.71
C LEU A 541 -5.45 11.26 24.96
N THR A 542 -6.75 11.49 25.21
CA THR A 542 -7.45 10.86 26.33
C THR A 542 -7.59 9.34 26.15
N ALA A 543 -7.76 8.84 24.92
CA ALA A 543 -7.82 7.41 24.65
C ALA A 543 -6.44 6.73 24.84
N GLU A 544 -5.35 7.36 24.39
CA GLU A 544 -3.98 6.91 24.68
C GLU A 544 -3.71 6.88 26.19
N LEU A 545 -4.04 7.96 26.90
CA LEU A 545 -3.82 8.07 28.35
C LEU A 545 -4.69 7.07 29.13
N VAL A 546 -5.94 6.84 28.72
CA VAL A 546 -6.81 5.78 29.27
C VAL A 546 -6.25 4.39 28.96
N SER A 547 -5.73 4.11 27.76
CA SER A 547 -5.09 2.82 27.45
C SER A 547 -3.83 2.59 28.31
N ILE A 548 -2.99 3.61 28.48
CA ILE A 548 -1.80 3.54 29.35
C ILE A 548 -2.21 3.32 30.81
N LEU A 549 -3.20 4.07 31.32
CA LEU A 549 -3.77 3.86 32.65
C LEU A 549 -4.35 2.46 32.83
N LEU A 550 -5.08 1.93 31.84
CA LEU A 550 -5.71 0.62 31.93
C LEU A 550 -4.67 -0.51 31.91
N ILE A 551 -3.61 -0.40 31.11
CA ILE A 551 -2.44 -1.29 31.17
C ILE A 551 -1.77 -1.20 32.55
N LEU A 552 -1.56 0.02 33.06
CA LEU A 552 -0.91 0.24 34.35
C LEU A 552 -1.77 -0.24 35.53
N VAL A 553 -3.10 -0.13 35.45
CA VAL A 553 -4.05 -0.71 36.41
C VAL A 553 -4.08 -2.23 36.34
N VAL A 554 -4.01 -2.84 35.15
CA VAL A 554 -3.89 -4.31 35.02
C VAL A 554 -2.56 -4.81 35.59
N LEU A 555 -1.46 -4.08 35.37
CA LEU A 555 -0.15 -4.39 35.98
C LEU A 555 -0.19 -4.21 37.51
N LEU A 556 -0.77 -3.13 38.03
CA LEU A 556 -0.93 -2.92 39.47
C LEU A 556 -1.85 -3.97 40.10
N LEU A 557 -2.95 -4.36 39.47
CA LEU A 557 -3.81 -5.45 39.93
C LEU A 557 -3.07 -6.79 39.95
N GLY A 558 -2.21 -7.07 38.96
CA GLY A 558 -1.32 -8.23 38.97
C GLY A 558 -0.29 -8.20 40.11
N VAL A 559 0.18 -7.01 40.51
CA VAL A 559 1.08 -6.83 41.66
C VAL A 559 0.32 -6.94 42.99
N PHE A 560 -0.86 -6.31 43.15
CA PHE A 560 -1.65 -6.41 44.38
C PHE A 560 -2.16 -7.83 44.63
N THR A 561 -2.67 -8.52 43.60
CA THR A 561 -3.12 -9.92 43.72
C THR A 561 -2.00 -10.94 43.98
N THR A 562 -0.73 -10.52 43.83
CA THR A 562 0.45 -11.34 44.20
C THR A 562 1.15 -10.89 45.47
N LEU A 563 0.90 -9.67 45.96
CA LEU A 563 1.29 -9.21 47.30
C LEU A 563 0.35 -9.75 48.39
N GLU A 564 -0.95 -9.90 48.12
CA GLU A 564 -1.90 -10.54 49.04
C GLU A 564 -1.80 -12.08 48.99
N GLY A 565 -0.67 -12.62 49.49
CA GLY A 565 -0.37 -14.05 49.50
C GLY A 565 -1.44 -14.97 50.11
N ASN A 566 -2.34 -14.43 50.93
CA ASN A 566 -3.48 -15.16 51.48
C ASN A 566 -4.50 -15.58 50.39
N HIS A 567 -4.70 -14.78 49.33
CA HIS A 567 -5.61 -15.14 48.24
C HIS A 567 -5.03 -16.18 47.27
N VAL A 568 -3.72 -16.43 47.31
CA VAL A 568 -3.09 -17.56 46.59
C VAL A 568 -3.63 -18.91 47.10
N GLN A 569 -4.04 -19.02 48.37
CA GLN A 569 -4.71 -20.23 48.87
C GLN A 569 -6.10 -20.43 48.26
N PHE A 570 -6.84 -19.36 47.96
CA PHE A 570 -8.15 -19.46 47.31
C PHE A 570 -8.01 -19.89 45.84
N LEU A 571 -6.97 -19.43 45.14
CA LEU A 571 -6.58 -19.95 43.83
C LEU A 571 -6.17 -21.44 43.92
N LYS A 572 -5.42 -21.83 44.95
CA LYS A 572 -5.02 -23.23 45.18
C LYS A 572 -6.24 -24.16 45.37
N GLN A 573 -7.23 -23.76 46.18
CA GLN A 573 -8.49 -24.48 46.33
C GLN A 573 -9.37 -24.44 45.06
N SER A 574 -9.30 -23.36 44.27
CA SER A 574 -9.98 -23.28 42.97
C SER A 574 -9.37 -24.24 41.93
N CYS A 575 -8.08 -24.59 42.06
CA CYS A 575 -7.43 -25.62 41.25
C CYS A 575 -7.82 -27.05 41.63
N ASP A 576 -8.31 -27.31 42.85
CA ASP A 576 -8.89 -28.62 43.22
C ASP A 576 -10.30 -28.80 42.63
N LEU A 577 -11.03 -27.71 42.36
CA LEU A 577 -12.40 -27.70 41.85
C LEU A 577 -12.50 -27.69 40.31
N ILE A 578 -11.39 -27.48 39.59
CA ILE A 578 -11.33 -27.52 38.13
C ILE A 578 -10.14 -28.42 37.74
N PRO A 579 -10.33 -29.51 36.97
CA PRO A 579 -9.25 -30.44 36.64
C PRO A 579 -8.21 -29.80 35.69
N VAL A 580 -7.25 -29.08 36.26
CA VAL A 580 -6.13 -28.43 35.57
C VAL A 580 -4.82 -29.10 36.01
N PRO A 581 -4.13 -29.84 35.12
CA PRO A 581 -2.95 -30.62 35.49
C PRO A 581 -1.67 -29.77 35.53
N PHE A 582 -1.60 -28.91 36.54
CA PHE A 582 -0.35 -28.61 37.23
C PHE A 582 -0.23 -29.55 38.42
N ARG A 583 0.87 -30.30 38.51
CA ARG A 583 1.25 -30.88 39.80
C ARG A 583 1.76 -29.74 40.67
N CYS A 584 1.09 -29.52 41.80
CA CYS A 584 1.74 -28.98 42.99
C CYS A 584 2.67 -30.03 43.60
#